data_AF-A0A3N5M252-F1
#
_entry.id   AF-A0A3N5M252-F1
#
_cell.length_a   1.000
_cell.length_b   1.000
_cell.length_c   1.000
_cell.angle_alpha   90.00
_cell.angle_beta   90.00
_cell.angle_gamma   90.00
#
_symmetry.space_group_name_H-M   'P 1'
#
loop_
_entity.id
_entity.type
_entity.pdbx_description
1 polymer ?
#
loop_
_entity_poly.entity_id
_entity_poly.type
_entity_poly.pdbx_seq_one_letter_code
_entity_poly.pdbx_strand_id
1 'polypeptide(L)'
;MGIWNSYPPDYRSKEVNAVTTAVLAGECVSIVGLSGAGKSNLMGFLANRASPLVGNAGSLPRRLVMVDCNRLQEKHLFAVFSLI
;
A
#
# COMPACT_ATOMS: atom_id res chain seq x y z
N MET A 1 -18.63 4.24 3.80
CA MET A 1 -18.00 2.90 3.81
C MET A 1 -17.49 2.64 2.40
N GLY A 2 -16.17 2.68 2.16
CA GLY A 2 -15.62 2.52 0.80
C GLY A 2 -15.74 1.09 0.28
N ILE A 3 -15.64 0.92 -1.05
CA ILE A 3 -15.69 -0.40 -1.75
C ILE A 3 -14.70 -1.43 -1.18
N TRP A 4 -13.66 -0.98 -0.49
CA TRP A 4 -12.64 -1.83 0.12
C TRP A 4 -13.17 -2.71 1.26
N ASN A 5 -14.30 -2.35 1.86
CA ASN A 5 -14.92 -3.14 2.93
C ASN A 5 -15.67 -4.39 2.42
N SER A 6 -15.96 -4.47 1.11
CA SER A 6 -16.60 -5.66 0.54
C SER A 6 -15.63 -6.81 0.29
N TYR A 7 -14.33 -6.52 0.20
CA TYR A 7 -13.31 -7.56 0.07
C TYR A 7 -13.24 -8.40 1.35
N PRO A 8 -12.96 -9.71 1.25
CA PRO A 8 -12.82 -10.55 2.44
C PRO A 8 -11.52 -10.21 3.21
N PRO A 9 -11.42 -10.52 4.52
CA PRO A 9 -10.23 -10.21 5.32
C PRO A 9 -8.93 -10.83 4.80
N ASP A 10 -9.03 -11.98 4.13
CA ASP A 10 -7.92 -12.76 3.57
C ASP A 10 -7.66 -12.47 2.09
N TYR A 11 -8.26 -11.41 1.53
CA TYR A 11 -8.08 -11.00 0.14
C TYR A 11 -6.60 -10.90 -0.22
N ARG A 12 -6.15 -11.75 -1.16
CA ARG A 12 -4.77 -11.79 -1.67
C ARG A 12 -3.73 -11.79 -0.54
N SER A 13 -3.99 -12.56 0.51
CA SER A 13 -3.16 -12.63 1.71
C SER A 13 -1.67 -12.87 1.42
N LYS A 14 -1.34 -13.67 0.40
CA LYS A 14 0.04 -13.89 -0.05
C LYS A 14 0.71 -12.62 -0.55
N GLU A 15 0.06 -11.88 -1.45
CA GLU A 15 0.60 -10.66 -2.02
C GLU A 15 0.60 -9.50 -1.02
N VAL A 16 -0.44 -9.42 -0.18
CA VAL A 16 -0.47 -8.47 0.93
C VAL A 16 0.73 -8.71 1.83
N ASN A 17 0.97 -9.96 2.27
CA ASN A 17 2.11 -10.28 3.13
C ASN A 17 3.46 -10.00 2.45
N ALA A 18 3.58 -10.32 1.16
CA ALA A 18 4.80 -10.05 0.39
C ALA A 18 5.12 -8.55 0.34
N VAL A 19 4.14 -7.70 0.01
CA VAL A 19 4.33 -6.24 -0.03
C VAL A 19 4.66 -5.69 1.35
N THR A 20 3.95 -6.12 2.37
CA THR A 20 4.06 -5.53 3.71
C THR A 20 5.33 -5.95 4.44
N THR A 21 5.88 -7.12 4.11
CA THR A 21 7.19 -7.59 4.57
C THR A 21 8.33 -6.93 3.77
N ALA A 22 8.15 -6.71 2.47
CA ALA A 22 9.17 -6.12 1.60
C ALA A 22 9.37 -4.60 1.81
N VAL A 23 8.38 -3.89 2.37
CA VAL A 23 8.53 -2.45 2.66
C VAL A 23 9.22 -2.29 4.02
N LEU A 24 10.55 -2.25 4.01
CA LEU A 24 11.35 -1.82 5.16
C LEU A 24 11.58 -0.30 5.16
N ALA A 25 12.01 0.24 6.29
CA ALA A 25 12.30 1.68 6.40
C ALA A 25 13.44 2.06 5.45
N GLY A 26 13.18 3.02 4.56
CA GLY A 26 14.15 3.47 3.55
C GLY A 26 14.17 2.66 2.26
N GLU A 27 13.36 1.60 2.14
CA GLU A 27 13.25 0.81 0.92
C GLU A 27 12.07 1.25 0.04
N CYS A 28 12.24 1.09 -1.26
CA CYS A 28 11.20 1.32 -2.27
C CYS A 28 10.85 0.00 -2.95
N VAL A 29 9.58 -0.36 -2.95
CA VAL A 29 9.07 -1.59 -3.59
C VAL A 29 8.14 -1.21 -4.74
N SER A 30 8.24 -1.91 -5.87
CA SER A 30 7.33 -1.74 -7.02
C SER A 30 6.42 -2.95 -7.17
N ILE A 31 5.13 -2.71 -7.42
CA ILE A 31 4.15 -3.75 -7.75
C ILE A 31 3.96 -3.78 -9.27
N VAL A 32 4.48 -4.84 -9.90
CA VAL A 32 4.44 -5.04 -11.36
C VAL A 32 3.54 -6.21 -11.75
N GLY A 33 3.01 -6.19 -12.97
CA GLY A 33 2.14 -7.26 -13.47
C GLY A 33 1.30 -6.81 -14.67
N LEU A 34 0.69 -7.77 -15.37
CA LEU A 34 -0.12 -7.54 -16.57
C LEU A 34 -1.30 -6.61 -16.34
N SER A 35 -1.81 -5.98 -17.40
CA SER A 35 -3.09 -5.27 -17.36
C SER A 35 -4.19 -6.23 -16.89
N GLY A 36 -5.08 -5.76 -16.00
CA GLY A 36 -6.11 -6.61 -15.39
C GLY A 36 -5.66 -7.49 -14.21
N ALA A 37 -4.36 -7.60 -13.89
CA ALA A 37 -3.86 -8.41 -12.76
C ALA A 37 -4.26 -7.90 -11.34
N GLY A 38 -5.12 -6.89 -11.27
CA GLY A 38 -5.64 -6.37 -10.00
C GLY A 38 -4.65 -5.56 -9.16
N LYS A 39 -3.62 -4.95 -9.77
CA LYS A 39 -2.61 -4.13 -9.06
C LYS A 39 -3.25 -2.95 -8.32
N SER A 40 -4.11 -2.18 -8.99
CA SER A 40 -4.82 -1.04 -8.38
C SER A 40 -5.77 -1.49 -7.27
N ASN A 41 -6.41 -2.66 -7.42
CA ASN A 41 -7.26 -3.23 -6.36
C ASN A 41 -6.44 -3.64 -5.13
N LEU A 42 -5.28 -4.27 -5.33
CA LEU A 42 -4.34 -4.61 -4.26
C LEU A 42 -3.85 -3.35 -3.53
N MET A 43 -3.41 -2.32 -4.27
CA MET A 43 -2.97 -1.05 -3.68
C MET A 43 -4.09 -0.36 -2.88
N GLY A 44 -5.32 -0.34 -3.41
CA GLY A 44 -6.48 0.22 -2.71
C GLY A 44 -6.84 -0.54 -1.45
N PHE A 45 -6.81 -1.87 -1.48
CA PHE A 45 -7.00 -2.71 -0.30
C PHE A 45 -5.91 -2.45 0.75
N LEU A 46 -4.63 -2.38 0.34
CA LEU A 46 -3.51 -2.10 1.23
C LEU A 46 -3.67 -0.76 1.96
N ALA A 47 -4.04 0.30 1.24
CA ALA A 47 -4.20 1.65 1.80
C ALA A 47 -5.44 1.81 2.70
N ASN A 48 -6.51 1.04 2.44
CA ASN A 48 -7.79 1.23 3.14
C ASN A 48 -8.09 0.17 4.21
N ARG A 49 -7.48 -1.03 4.13
CA ARG A 49 -7.85 -2.15 4.99
C ARG A 49 -6.69 -2.96 5.55
N ALA A 50 -5.54 -3.00 4.88
CA ALA A 50 -4.41 -3.80 5.37
C ALA A 50 -3.63 -3.13 6.51
N SER A 51 -3.77 -1.82 6.70
CA SER A 51 -3.05 -1.09 7.75
C SER A 51 -3.13 -1.70 9.18
N PRO A 52 -4.29 -2.19 9.66
CA PRO A 52 -4.37 -2.90 10.95
C PRO A 52 -3.84 -4.35 10.92
N LEU A 53 -3.62 -4.96 9.75
CA LEU A 53 -3.18 -6.35 9.59
C LEU A 53 -1.65 -6.49 9.48
N VAL A 54 -0.94 -5.37 9.36
CA VAL A 54 0.49 -5.33 9.09
C VAL A 54 1.25 -5.03 10.38
N GLY A 55 1.54 -6.12 11.09
CA GLY A 55 2.47 -6.15 12.20
C GLY A 55 2.73 -7.61 12.58
N ASN A 56 4.01 -8.01 12.63
CA ASN A 56 4.38 -9.17 13.43
C ASN A 56 4.00 -8.88 14.89
N ALA A 57 3.72 -9.91 15.70
CA ALA A 57 3.50 -9.74 17.13
C ALA A 57 4.66 -8.91 17.73
N GLY A 58 4.40 -7.64 18.07
CA GLY A 58 5.39 -6.69 18.59
C GLY A 58 5.76 -5.50 17.68
N SER A 59 5.34 -5.45 16.41
CA SER A 59 5.57 -4.28 15.54
C SER A 59 4.43 -3.26 15.64
N LEU A 60 4.76 -1.97 15.64
CA LEU A 60 3.76 -0.90 15.52
C LEU A 60 2.96 -1.07 14.21
N PRO A 61 1.66 -0.76 14.20
CA PRO A 61 0.83 -0.84 13.01
C PRO A 61 1.38 0.11 11.94
N ARG A 62 1.66 -0.43 10.75
CA ARG A 62 2.14 0.39 9.62
C ARG A 62 0.95 0.97 8.87
N ARG A 63 0.89 2.30 8.80
CA ARG A 63 -0.10 3.00 7.96
C ARG A 63 0.44 3.15 6.55
N LEU A 64 -0.22 2.47 5.61
CA LEU A 64 0.03 2.66 4.19
C LEU A 64 -0.92 3.74 3.67
N VAL A 65 -0.36 4.74 3.00
CA VAL A 65 -1.12 5.84 2.39
C VAL A 65 -0.91 5.76 0.88
N MET A 66 -2.00 5.90 0.13
CA MET A 66 -1.93 5.98 -1.32
C MET A 66 -1.59 7.42 -1.72
N VAL A 67 -0.46 7.60 -2.40
CA VAL A 67 0.01 8.89 -2.87
C VAL A 67 -0.08 8.92 -4.40
N ASP A 68 -0.81 9.90 -4.94
CA ASP A 68 -0.86 10.15 -6.39
C ASP A 68 0.28 11.09 -6.78
N CYS A 69 1.38 10.49 -7.23
CA CYS A 69 2.56 11.25 -7.60
C CYS A 69 2.35 12.16 -8.83
N ASN A 70 1.25 12.03 -9.58
CA ASN A 70 0.96 12.97 -10.67
C ASN A 70 0.57 14.36 -10.13
N ARG A 71 0.28 14.48 -8.83
CA ARG A 71 -0.01 15.75 -8.15
C ARG A 71 1.24 16.50 -7.70
N LEU A 72 2.43 15.92 -7.86
CA LEU A 72 3.69 16.59 -7.55
C LEU A 72 3.91 17.78 -8.50
N GLN A 73 4.04 18.97 -7.93
CA GLN A 73 4.43 20.17 -8.69
C GLN A 73 5.95 20.24 -8.92
N GLU A 74 6.73 19.69 -7.98
CA GLU A 74 8.19 19.76 -7.95
C GLU A 74 8.83 18.37 -8.12
N LYS A 75 9.96 18.30 -8.83
CA LYS A 75 10.62 17.03 -9.21
C LYS A 75 11.76 16.63 -8.27
N HIS A 76 11.53 16.65 -6.96
CA HIS A 76 12.51 16.20 -5.97
C HIS A 76 11.89 15.35 -4.86
N LEU A 77 12.68 14.46 -4.25
CA LEU A 77 12.20 13.45 -3.30
C LEU A 77 11.38 14.04 -2.14
N PHE A 78 11.82 15.20 -1.62
CA PHE A 78 11.15 15.85 -0.50
C PHE A 78 9.73 16.34 -0.82
N ALA A 79 9.40 16.56 -2.10
CA ALA A 79 8.07 16.99 -2.47
C ALA A 79 7.02 15.87 -2.33
N VAL A 80 7.42 14.61 -2.12
CA VAL A 80 6.47 13.53 -1.83
C VAL A 80 5.77 13.77 -0.49
N PHE A 81 6.46 14.40 0.47
CA PHE A 81 5.88 14.73 1.79
C PHE A 81 4.79 15.81 1.73
N SER A 82 4.68 16.59 0.64
CA SER A 82 3.57 17.55 0.48
C SER A 82 2.26 16.89 0.04
N LEU A 83 2.29 15.59 -0.28
CA LEU A 83 1.11 14.82 -0.71
C LEU A 83 0.49 13.96 0.40
N ILE A 84 1.08 13.94 1.61
CA ILE A 84 0.68 13.13 2.76
C ILE A 84 0.01 14.02 3.81
#